data_AF-A0A6G1R9I5-F1
#
_entry.id   AF-A0A6G1R9I5-F1
#
_cell.length_a   1.000
_cell.length_b   1.000
_cell.length_c   1.000
_cell.angle_alpha   90.00
_cell.angle_beta   90.00
_cell.angle_gamma   90.00
#
_symmetry.space_group_name_H-M   'P 1'
#
loop_
_entity.id
_entity.type
_entity.pdbx_description
1 polymer ?
#
loop_
_entity_poly.entity_id
_entity_poly.type
_entity_poly.pdbx_seq_one_letter_code
_entity_poly.pdbx_strand_id
1 'polypeptide(L)'
;MYRAIDSFPRWRSYFYFITLIFFLAWLVKNVFIAVIIETFAEIRVQFQQMWGSRSSTTSTATTQMFHEDAAGGWQLVAVDVNKPQGRAPACLQKMMRSSVFHMFILSMVAVDVIVAASNYYKG
;
A
#
# COMPACT_ATOMS: atom_id res chain seq x y z
N MET A 1 -17.39 2.00 34.37
CA MET A 1 -16.20 2.12 35.23
C MET A 1 -16.47 3.01 36.45
N TYR A 2 -16.74 4.32 36.29
CA TYR A 2 -16.92 5.25 37.43
C TYR A 2 -17.98 4.79 38.45
N ARG A 3 -19.17 4.39 37.99
CA ARG A 3 -20.22 3.84 38.88
C ARG A 3 -19.79 2.59 39.67
N ALA A 4 -18.82 1.81 39.17
CA ALA A 4 -18.30 0.63 39.88
C ALA A 4 -17.17 0.99 40.86
N ILE A 5 -16.47 2.10 40.64
CA ILE A 5 -15.48 2.65 41.58
C ILE A 5 -16.21 3.27 42.79
N ASP A 6 -17.40 3.83 42.57
CA ASP A 6 -18.22 4.39 43.66
C ASP A 6 -18.97 3.32 44.46
N SER A 7 -19.36 2.20 43.85
CA SER A 7 -20.10 1.12 44.52
C SER A 7 -19.22 0.06 45.23
N PHE A 8 -17.95 -0.09 44.85
CA PHE A 8 -17.05 -1.14 45.37
C PHE A 8 -15.72 -0.55 45.82
N PRO A 9 -14.90 -1.28 46.64
CA PRO A 9 -13.58 -0.82 47.01
C PRO A 9 -12.74 -0.47 45.77
N ARG A 10 -12.28 0.79 45.70
CA ARG A 10 -11.66 1.38 44.51
C ARG A 10 -10.54 0.49 43.92
N TRP A 11 -9.72 -0.11 44.78
CA TRP A 11 -8.61 -0.97 44.38
C TRP A 11 -9.07 -2.21 43.57
N ARG A 12 -10.22 -2.81 43.94
CA ARG A 12 -10.80 -3.95 43.23
C ARG A 12 -11.31 -3.55 41.86
N SER A 13 -11.99 -2.39 41.78
CA SER A 13 -12.51 -1.88 40.52
C SER A 13 -11.40 -1.52 39.54
N TYR A 14 -10.33 -0.84 39.99
CA TYR A 14 -9.18 -0.56 39.13
C TYR A 14 -8.49 -1.84 38.68
N PHE A 15 -8.22 -2.78 39.60
CA PHE A 15 -7.59 -4.04 39.25
C PHE A 15 -8.41 -4.83 38.23
N TYR A 16 -9.73 -4.89 38.41
CA TYR A 16 -10.65 -5.55 37.47
C TYR A 16 -10.61 -4.92 36.07
N PHE A 17 -10.75 -3.59 35.95
CA PHE A 17 -10.75 -2.96 34.62
C PHE A 17 -9.37 -2.98 33.94
N ILE A 18 -8.28 -2.83 34.69
CA ILE A 18 -6.92 -2.89 34.13
C ILE A 18 -6.62 -4.29 33.60
N THR A 19 -6.89 -5.33 34.39
CA THR A 19 -6.69 -6.72 33.96
C THR A 19 -7.63 -7.08 32.81
N LEU A 20 -8.89 -6.66 32.86
CA LEU A 20 -9.84 -6.89 31.76
C LEU A 20 -9.40 -6.23 30.45
N ILE A 21 -8.94 -4.97 30.47
CA ILE A 21 -8.43 -4.31 29.25
C ILE A 21 -7.17 -5.02 28.76
N PHE A 22 -6.24 -5.38 29.65
CA PHE A 22 -5.02 -6.08 29.26
C PHE A 22 -5.29 -7.47 28.66
N PHE A 23 -6.09 -8.31 29.31
CA PHE A 23 -6.36 -9.65 28.80
C PHE A 23 -7.35 -9.63 27.63
N LEU A 24 -8.42 -8.83 27.69
CA LEU A 24 -9.47 -8.88 26.68
C LEU A 24 -9.19 -7.95 25.50
N ALA A 25 -8.84 -6.69 25.74
CA ALA A 25 -8.65 -5.75 24.63
C ALA A 25 -7.28 -5.88 23.98
N TRP A 26 -6.24 -6.21 24.74
CA TRP A 26 -4.88 -6.33 24.21
C TRP A 26 -4.58 -7.75 23.70
N LEU A 27 -4.72 -8.80 24.52
CA LEU A 27 -4.40 -10.16 24.04
C LEU A 27 -5.37 -10.67 22.97
N VAL A 28 -6.69 -10.53 23.14
CA VAL A 28 -7.63 -11.03 22.12
C VAL A 28 -7.44 -10.32 20.79
N LYS A 29 -7.19 -9.00 20.80
CA LYS A 29 -6.87 -8.25 19.59
C LYS A 29 -5.61 -8.80 18.93
N ASN A 30 -4.56 -9.06 19.69
CA ASN A 30 -3.29 -9.56 19.14
C ASN A 30 -3.45 -10.99 18.57
N VAL A 31 -4.18 -11.88 19.27
CA VAL A 31 -4.49 -13.23 18.77
C VAL A 31 -5.36 -13.17 17.52
N PHE A 32 -6.37 -12.29 17.49
CA PHE A 32 -7.24 -12.14 16.34
C PHE A 32 -6.47 -11.67 15.10
N ILE A 33 -5.59 -10.68 15.25
CA ILE A 33 -4.71 -10.23 14.16
C ILE A 33 -3.80 -11.37 13.69
N ALA A 34 -3.24 -12.15 14.62
CA ALA A 34 -2.36 -13.27 14.28
C ALA A 34 -3.08 -14.33 13.43
N VAL A 35 -4.29 -14.74 13.81
CA VAL A 35 -5.11 -15.69 13.04
C VAL A 35 -5.42 -15.15 11.65
N ILE A 36 -5.78 -13.87 11.53
CA ILE A 36 -6.01 -13.26 10.22
C ILE A 36 -4.74 -13.29 9.36
N ILE A 37 -3.58 -12.95 9.92
CA ILE A 37 -2.31 -13.01 9.18
C ILE A 37 -1.97 -14.44 8.74
N GLU A 38 -2.19 -15.43 9.59
CA GLU A 38 -2.00 -16.85 9.26
C GLU A 38 -2.90 -17.27 8.10
N THR A 39 -4.20 -16.98 8.18
CA THR A 39 -5.14 -17.29 7.09
C THR A 39 -4.77 -16.57 5.78
N PHE A 40 -4.30 -15.32 5.83
CA PHE A 40 -3.82 -14.61 4.64
C PHE A 40 -2.53 -15.22 4.07
N ALA A 41 -1.63 -15.72 4.92
CA ALA A 41 -0.42 -16.41 4.48
C ALA A 41 -0.78 -17.73 3.79
N GLU A 42 -1.72 -18.50 4.34
CA GLU A 42 -2.25 -19.72 3.73
C GLU A 42 -2.90 -19.44 2.37
N ILE A 43 -3.78 -18.45 2.30
CA ILE A 43 -4.42 -18.01 1.05
C ILE A 43 -3.34 -17.63 0.01
N ARG A 44 -2.31 -16.87 0.40
CA ARG A 44 -1.18 -16.51 -0.49
C ARG A 44 -0.46 -17.74 -1.04
N VAL A 45 -0.16 -18.73 -0.20
CA VAL A 45 0.48 -19.97 -0.62
C VAL A 45 -0.45 -20.74 -1.57
N GLN A 46 -1.74 -20.83 -1.27
CA GLN A 46 -2.71 -21.48 -2.17
C GLN A 46 -2.76 -20.80 -3.54
N PHE A 47 -2.79 -19.47 -3.61
CA PHE A 47 -2.73 -18.74 -4.89
C PHE A 47 -1.42 -19.01 -5.65
N GLN A 48 -0.28 -19.06 -4.97
CA GLN A 48 1.00 -19.41 -5.59
C GLN A 48 1.02 -20.85 -6.10
N GLN A 49 0.43 -21.81 -5.40
CA GLN A 49 0.37 -23.20 -5.87
C GLN A 49 -0.63 -23.36 -7.02
N MET A 50 -1.79 -22.71 -6.95
CA MET A 50 -2.83 -22.80 -7.98
C MET A 50 -2.42 -22.15 -9.32
N TRP A 51 -1.65 -21.06 -9.28
CA TRP A 51 -1.25 -20.30 -10.46
C TRP A 51 0.23 -20.47 -10.83
N GLY A 52 1.11 -20.75 -9.87
CA GLY A 52 2.52 -21.03 -10.09
C GLY A 52 2.81 -22.46 -10.53
N SER A 53 2.00 -23.46 -10.15
CA SER A 53 2.18 -24.85 -10.61
C SER A 53 1.64 -25.12 -12.03
N ARG A 54 0.98 -24.14 -12.67
CA ARG A 54 0.50 -24.25 -14.07
C ARG A 54 1.46 -23.67 -15.12
N SER A 55 2.62 -23.16 -14.73
CA SER A 55 3.64 -22.68 -15.67
C SER A 55 4.55 -23.78 -16.22
N SER A 56 4.42 -25.02 -15.74
CA SER A 56 5.06 -26.19 -16.36
C SER A 56 4.08 -26.89 -17.29
N THR A 57 3.93 -26.39 -18.52
CA THR A 57 3.79 -27.15 -19.80
C THR A 57 3.22 -26.24 -20.90
N THR A 58 3.99 -26.10 -21.99
CA THR A 58 3.61 -25.62 -23.34
C THR A 58 4.00 -24.19 -23.72
N SER A 59 5.20 -24.11 -24.30
CA SER A 59 5.53 -23.50 -25.60
C SER A 59 4.76 -22.28 -26.13
N THR A 60 5.58 -21.35 -26.64
CA THR A 60 5.37 -20.43 -27.78
C THR A 60 4.53 -19.17 -27.58
N ALA A 61 5.27 -18.05 -27.61
CA ALA A 61 4.92 -16.75 -28.17
C ALA A 61 3.77 -15.96 -27.51
N THR A 62 4.10 -15.05 -26.60
CA THR A 62 3.80 -13.61 -26.76
C THR A 62 4.69 -12.78 -25.83
N THR A 63 5.39 -11.81 -26.42
CA THR A 63 6.28 -10.84 -25.79
C THR A 63 5.59 -10.02 -24.70
N GLN A 64 5.76 -10.36 -23.42
CA GLN A 64 5.63 -9.42 -22.30
C GLN A 64 6.75 -9.69 -21.30
N MET A 65 7.74 -8.80 -21.32
CA MET A 65 9.00 -8.91 -20.60
C MET A 65 8.81 -8.37 -19.18
N PHE A 66 8.39 -9.22 -18.25
CA PHE A 66 8.75 -9.06 -16.84
C PHE A 66 10.12 -9.73 -16.67
N HIS A 67 11.16 -8.94 -16.42
CA HIS A 67 12.47 -9.47 -16.04
C HIS A 67 12.56 -9.39 -14.51
N GLU A 68 12.48 -10.54 -13.84
CA GLU A 68 12.85 -10.67 -12.43
C GLU A 68 14.36 -10.48 -12.32
N ASP A 69 14.78 -9.34 -11.79
CA ASP A 69 16.18 -9.10 -11.46
C ASP A 69 16.58 -10.03 -10.30
N ALA A 70 17.85 -10.44 -10.26
CA ALA A 70 18.40 -11.43 -9.32
C ALA A 70 18.34 -11.02 -7.82
N ALA A 71 17.70 -9.88 -7.53
CA ALA A 71 17.49 -9.31 -6.19
C ALA A 71 16.00 -9.11 -5.83
N GLY A 72 15.05 -9.71 -6.56
CA GLY A 72 13.64 -9.81 -6.14
C GLY A 72 12.81 -8.52 -6.22
N GLY A 73 13.26 -7.54 -7.03
CA GLY A 73 12.50 -6.32 -7.31
C GLY A 73 11.66 -6.45 -8.58
N TRP A 74 10.36 -6.17 -8.50
CA TRP A 74 9.51 -6.03 -9.69
C TRP A 74 9.83 -4.72 -10.40
N GLN A 75 10.63 -4.77 -11.46
CA GLN A 75 10.92 -3.60 -12.28
C GLN A 75 9.81 -3.43 -13.33
N LEU A 76 8.97 -2.42 -13.15
CA LEU A 76 7.99 -2.00 -14.15
C LEU A 76 8.75 -1.31 -15.30
N VAL A 77 9.39 -2.09 -16.16
CA VAL A 77 9.96 -1.59 -17.40
C VAL A 77 8.77 -1.29 -18.30
N ALA A 78 8.42 0.00 -18.41
CA ALA A 78 7.49 0.44 -19.42
C ALA A 78 8.07 -0.02 -20.76
N VAL A 79 7.49 -1.10 -21.31
CA VAL A 79 7.68 -1.48 -22.71
C VAL A 79 7.46 -0.19 -23.48
N ASP A 80 8.51 0.30 -24.14
CA ASP A 80 8.47 1.58 -24.84
C ASP A 80 7.50 1.42 -26.02
N VAL A 81 6.20 1.61 -25.76
CA VAL A 81 5.13 1.58 -26.77
C VAL A 81 5.17 2.85 -27.62
N ASN A 82 6.20 3.68 -27.49
CA ASN A 82 6.32 4.92 -28.23
C ASN A 82 7.28 4.76 -29.39
N LYS A 83 6.83 4.06 -30.43
CA LYS A 83 7.15 4.46 -31.80
C LYS A 83 6.14 5.56 -32.14
N PRO A 84 6.49 6.86 -32.06
CA PRO A 84 5.52 7.91 -32.35
C PRO A 84 5.21 7.90 -33.85
N GLN A 85 4.16 7.19 -34.22
CA GLN A 85 3.42 7.46 -35.46
C GLN A 85 2.60 8.72 -35.23
N GLY A 86 3.25 9.89 -35.29
CA GLY A 86 2.56 11.17 -35.12
C GLY A 86 3.42 12.36 -35.55
N ARG A 87 2.78 13.32 -36.23
CA ARG A 87 3.35 14.62 -36.68
C ARG A 87 3.59 15.61 -35.51
N ALA A 88 3.92 15.15 -34.31
CA ALA A 88 4.24 16.02 -33.20
C ALA A 88 5.67 16.56 -33.35
N PRO A 89 5.94 17.86 -33.14
CA PRO A 89 7.28 18.42 -33.27
C PRO A 89 8.24 17.80 -32.25
N ALA A 90 9.32 17.19 -32.74
CA ALA A 90 10.27 16.39 -31.97
C ALA A 90 10.90 17.14 -30.77
N CYS A 91 10.96 18.46 -30.82
CA CYS A 91 11.47 19.30 -29.73
C CYS A 91 10.55 19.26 -28.50
N LEU A 92 9.22 19.36 -28.69
CA LEU A 92 8.26 19.33 -27.59
C LEU A 92 8.20 17.94 -26.92
N GLN A 93 8.30 16.88 -27.71
CA GLN A 93 8.34 15.51 -27.17
C GLN A 93 9.61 15.27 -26.34
N LYS A 94 10.75 15.82 -26.77
CA LYS A 94 12.01 15.77 -26.02
C LYS A 94 11.97 16.60 -24.74
N MET A 95 11.28 17.75 -24.77
CA MET A 95 11.07 18.59 -23.60
C MET A 95 10.15 17.91 -22.58
N MET A 96 9.06 17.29 -23.03
CA MET A 96 8.13 16.55 -22.16
C MET A 96 8.76 15.31 -21.53
N ARG A 97 9.65 14.60 -22.24
CA ARG A 97 10.35 13.40 -21.70
C ARG A 97 11.46 13.76 -20.69
N SER A 98 11.74 15.05 -20.47
CA SER A 98 12.77 15.49 -19.53
C SER A 98 12.35 15.29 -18.08
N SER A 99 13.20 14.66 -17.27
CA SER A 99 13.00 14.51 -15.82
C SER A 99 12.86 15.85 -15.09
N VAL A 100 13.48 16.91 -15.61
CA VAL A 100 13.38 18.27 -15.06
C VAL A 100 11.95 18.82 -15.21
N PHE A 101 11.31 18.56 -16.35
CA PHE A 101 9.92 18.97 -16.58
C PHE A 101 8.97 18.23 -15.64
N HIS A 102 9.18 16.92 -15.43
CA HIS A 102 8.39 16.13 -14.48
C HIS A 102 8.53 16.64 -13.04
N MET A 103 9.76 16.95 -12.59
CA MET A 103 10.00 17.53 -11.25
C MET A 103 9.34 18.90 -11.09
N PHE A 104 9.36 19.73 -12.14
CA PHE A 104 8.70 21.02 -12.15
C PHE A 104 7.18 20.90 -12.00
N ILE A 105 6.54 20.03 -12.79
CA ILE A 105 5.10 19.79 -12.70
C ILE A 105 4.71 19.24 -11.32
N LEU A 106 5.46 18.29 -10.77
CA LEU A 106 5.21 17.76 -9.42
C LEU A 106 5.35 18.85 -8.34
N SER A 107 6.35 19.72 -8.46
CA SER A 107 6.50 20.87 -7.56
C SER A 107 5.34 21.85 -7.67
N MET A 108 4.83 22.10 -8.87
CA MET A 108 3.71 23.00 -9.10
C MET A 108 2.41 22.44 -8.51
N VAL A 109 2.18 21.13 -8.65
CA VAL A 109 1.05 20.43 -8.00
C VAL A 109 1.19 20.47 -6.47
N ALA A 110 2.39 20.29 -5.93
CA ALA A 110 2.60 20.40 -4.48
C ALA A 110 2.24 21.80 -3.95
N VAL A 111 2.63 22.86 -4.67
CA VAL A 111 2.27 24.24 -4.32
C VAL A 111 0.76 24.47 -4.40
N ASP A 112 0.09 23.96 -5.44
CA ASP A 112 -1.37 24.06 -5.59
C ASP A 112 -2.11 23.45 -4.40
N VAL A 113 -1.73 22.24 -3.98
CA VAL A 113 -2.33 21.57 -2.82
C VAL A 113 -2.06 22.33 -1.53
N ILE A 114 -0.87 22.90 -1.35
CA ILE A 114 -0.56 23.73 -0.17
C ILE A 114 -1.44 24.98 -0.14
N VAL A 115 -1.63 25.65 -1.28
CA VAL A 115 -2.49 26.83 -1.38
C VAL A 115 -3.95 26.48 -1.10
N ALA A 116 -4.44 25.38 -1.68
CA ALA A 116 -5.80 24.88 -1.43
C ALA A 116 -6.01 24.52 0.06
N ALA A 117 -5.04 23.84 0.68
CA ALA A 117 -5.08 23.49 2.10
C ALA A 117 -4.97 24.72 3.02
N SER A 118 -4.25 25.75 2.58
CA SER A 118 -4.06 27.00 3.33
C SER A 118 -5.27 27.94 3.25
N ASN A 119 -6.24 27.68 2.38
CA ASN A 119 -7.45 28.46 2.27
C ASN A 119 -8.44 28.09 3.39
N TYR A 120 -8.12 28.46 4.63
CA TYR A 120 -9.00 28.29 5.77
C TYR A 120 -10.11 29.36 5.79
N TYR A 121 -11.25 28.98 6.37
CA TYR A 121 -12.45 29.81 6.47
C TYR A 121 -12.14 31.15 7.15
N LYS A 122 -12.24 32.26 6.40
CA LYS A 122 -12.19 33.62 6.92
C LYS A 122 -13.61 34.18 6.98
N GLY A 123 -14.27 33.94 8.13
CA GLY A 123 -15.46 34.68 8.60
C GLY A 123 -16.76 34.43 7.86
#